data_AF-A0A9D0RFE7-F1
#
_entry.id   AF-A0A9D0RFE7-F1
#
_cell.length_a   1.000
_cell.length_b   1.000
_cell.length_c   1.000
_cell.angle_alpha   90.00
_cell.angle_beta   90.00
_cell.angle_gamma   90.00
#
_symmetry.space_group_name_H-M   'P 1'
#
loop_
_entity.id
_entity.type
_entity.pdbx_description
1 polymer ?
#
loop_
_entity_poly.entity_id
_entity_poly.type
_entity_poly.pdbx_seq_one_letter_code
_entity_poly.pdbx_strand_id
1 'polypeptide(L)'
;MWQSPPGGICGDLPHQRGGAGRQRRRPHRARTLPPAGAAAQRPQLAHGGECAGAASVRKLRLEHALMPYRAGATTRQAQSAFSFVELMMVLAVIGIIGALAYPSYVDYIRKSKRTVAKSALLEVAARQEAYYFDNRQYTSDLTLLNYPSSPAEFGSNGQALSPGGGAVYTVAAQVDVSGCGGAPCFVLTATPQGDQAADTACGSYVLHSDGSRAPATAGCW
;
A
#
# COMPACT_ATOMS: atom_id res chain seq x y z
N MET A 1 -3.10 2.08 -75.20
CA MET A 1 -3.66 1.22 -74.15
C MET A 1 -2.59 1.12 -73.06
N TRP A 2 -2.96 1.42 -71.80
CA TRP A 2 -2.15 1.46 -70.57
C TRP A 2 -1.31 2.74 -70.37
N GLN A 3 -1.89 3.85 -69.91
CA GLN A 3 -2.38 4.21 -68.56
C GLN A 3 -1.28 4.79 -67.65
N SER A 4 -1.29 6.13 -67.57
CA SER A 4 -0.67 6.95 -66.54
C SER A 4 -1.41 6.81 -65.21
N PRO A 5 -0.72 6.84 -64.05
CA PRO A 5 -1.36 7.11 -62.77
C PRO A 5 -1.49 8.63 -62.52
N PRO A 6 -2.57 9.09 -61.87
CA PRO A 6 -2.82 10.51 -61.61
C PRO A 6 -2.15 11.03 -60.33
N GLY A 7 -1.66 12.28 -60.45
CA GLY A 7 -1.92 13.40 -59.53
C GLY A 7 -1.76 13.16 -58.02
N GLY A 8 -0.61 13.60 -57.49
CA GLY A 8 -0.38 13.76 -56.07
C GLY A 8 -1.29 14.82 -55.45
N ILE A 9 -1.89 14.47 -54.32
CA ILE A 9 -2.70 15.36 -53.48
C ILE A 9 -1.72 16.09 -52.54
N CYS A 10 -1.55 17.39 -52.75
CA CYS A 10 -0.90 18.28 -51.78
C CYS A 10 -1.80 18.41 -50.55
N GLY A 11 -1.45 17.68 -49.48
CA GLY A 11 -2.00 17.92 -48.16
C GLY A 11 -1.24 19.08 -47.50
N ASP A 12 -1.94 20.19 -47.29
CA ASP A 12 -1.49 21.32 -46.49
C ASP A 12 -1.14 20.89 -45.06
N LEU A 13 0.13 21.02 -44.69
CA LEU A 13 0.62 20.95 -43.32
C LEU A 13 0.35 22.29 -42.61
N PRO A 14 -0.44 22.34 -41.52
CA PRO A 14 -0.35 23.46 -40.60
C PRO A 14 0.94 23.37 -39.79
N HIS A 15 1.82 24.31 -40.10
CA HIS A 15 3.04 24.70 -39.41
C HIS A 15 2.76 25.01 -37.92
N GLN A 16 2.85 24.02 -37.03
CA GLN A 16 2.87 24.24 -35.58
C GLN A 16 4.27 24.71 -35.18
N ARG A 17 4.42 26.02 -34.99
CA ARG A 17 5.61 26.68 -34.47
C ARG A 17 5.93 26.14 -33.07
N GLY A 18 7.18 25.74 -32.89
CA GLY A 18 7.74 25.33 -31.61
C GLY A 18 7.61 26.42 -30.55
N GLY A 19 6.75 26.15 -29.57
CA GLY A 19 6.76 26.83 -28.28
C GLY A 19 7.80 26.17 -27.38
N ALA A 20 9.01 26.73 -27.33
CA ALA A 20 10.02 26.39 -26.35
C ALA A 20 9.55 26.82 -24.95
N GLY A 21 8.76 25.96 -24.30
CA GLY A 21 8.41 26.10 -22.90
C GLY A 21 9.66 25.93 -22.03
N ARG A 22 10.26 27.05 -21.62
CA ARG A 22 11.27 27.09 -20.55
C ARG A 22 10.67 26.51 -19.28
N GLN A 23 10.86 25.21 -19.07
CA GLN A 23 10.66 24.59 -17.76
C GLN A 23 11.70 25.18 -16.82
N ARG A 24 11.25 26.08 -15.93
CA ARG A 24 12.05 26.53 -14.78
C ARG A 24 12.31 25.31 -13.91
N ARG A 25 13.50 24.71 -14.04
CA ARG A 25 14.02 23.72 -13.09
C ARG A 25 13.99 24.35 -11.71
N ARG A 26 13.09 23.86 -10.85
CA ARG A 26 13.13 24.16 -9.42
C ARG A 26 14.39 23.49 -8.86
N PRO A 27 15.32 24.21 -8.22
CA PRO A 27 16.42 23.57 -7.52
C PRO A 27 15.83 22.75 -6.37
N HIS A 28 16.14 21.46 -6.34
CA HIS A 28 15.90 20.62 -5.17
C HIS A 28 16.64 21.24 -3.99
N ARG A 29 15.88 21.75 -3.03
CA ARG A 29 16.42 22.25 -1.77
C ARG A 29 17.01 21.05 -1.03
N ALA A 30 18.34 20.99 -0.97
CA ALA A 30 19.07 20.03 -0.16
C ALA A 30 18.55 20.13 1.28
N ARG A 31 18.05 19.01 1.78
CA ARG A 31 17.55 18.88 3.15
C ARG A 31 18.79 18.69 4.05
N THR A 32 19.33 19.79 4.56
CA THR A 32 20.40 19.78 5.55
C THR A 32 19.88 19.17 6.85
N LEU A 33 20.54 18.11 7.33
CA LEU A 33 20.37 17.54 8.66
C LEU A 33 20.84 18.58 9.72
N PRO A 34 20.09 18.83 10.79
CA PRO A 34 20.59 19.63 11.91
C PRO A 34 21.57 18.80 12.77
N PRO A 35 22.63 19.42 13.32
CA PRO A 35 23.54 18.75 14.26
C PRO A 35 22.86 18.49 15.61
N ALA A 36 23.25 17.39 16.23
CA ALA A 36 22.87 17.01 17.58
C ALA A 36 23.44 17.98 18.61
N GLY A 37 22.59 18.44 19.55
CA GLY A 37 23.02 19.14 20.76
C GLY A 37 22.50 20.58 20.87
N ALA A 38 21.32 20.74 21.44
CA ALA A 38 20.90 22.01 22.06
C ALA A 38 19.93 21.72 23.20
N ALA A 39 20.45 21.75 24.43
CA ALA A 39 19.69 21.68 25.66
C ALA A 39 18.82 22.94 25.81
N ALA A 40 17.50 22.78 25.82
CA ALA A 40 16.57 23.85 26.09
C ALA A 40 16.49 24.12 27.61
N GLN A 41 17.11 25.21 28.05
CA GLN A 41 16.96 25.75 29.40
C GLN A 41 15.66 26.56 29.51
N ARG A 42 14.90 26.31 30.59
CA ARG A 42 13.67 27.04 30.94
C ARG A 42 14.02 28.41 31.53
N PRO A 43 13.31 29.49 31.17
CA PRO A 43 13.52 30.80 31.79
C PRO A 43 12.92 30.86 33.20
N GLN A 44 13.73 31.35 34.14
CA GLN A 44 13.33 31.73 35.50
C GLN A 44 12.58 33.06 35.46
N LEU A 45 11.41 33.12 36.10
CA LEU A 45 10.68 34.34 36.39
C LEU A 45 11.05 34.81 37.81
N ALA A 46 11.68 35.97 37.86
CA ALA A 46 11.93 36.74 39.07
C ALA A 46 10.68 37.58 39.39
N HIS A 47 10.20 37.48 40.63
CA HIS A 47 9.45 38.56 41.28
C HIS A 47 9.81 38.57 42.77
N GLY A 48 10.46 39.65 43.18
CA GLY A 48 10.71 39.99 44.58
C GLY A 48 9.50 40.65 45.23
N GLY A 49 9.56 40.76 46.56
CA GLY A 49 8.61 41.52 47.37
C GLY A 49 8.58 41.03 48.81
N GLU A 50 9.47 41.58 49.64
CA GLU A 50 9.40 41.55 51.10
C GLU A 50 8.08 42.17 51.61
N CYS A 51 7.58 41.66 52.73
CA CYS A 51 6.91 42.46 53.76
C CYS A 51 6.95 41.70 55.10
N ALA A 52 7.78 42.18 56.03
CA ALA A 52 7.76 41.82 57.44
C ALA A 52 6.55 42.46 58.13
N GLY A 53 5.89 41.74 59.03
CA GLY A 53 4.78 42.28 59.83
C GLY A 53 4.37 41.32 60.93
N ALA A 54 4.78 41.63 62.16
CA ALA A 54 4.43 40.91 63.38
C ALA A 54 2.92 40.94 63.63
N ALA A 55 2.33 39.81 64.05
CA ALA A 55 0.97 39.79 64.59
C ALA A 55 0.90 38.89 65.84
N SER A 56 0.61 39.55 66.95
CA SER A 56 0.44 39.02 68.30
C SER A 56 -0.69 38.00 68.39
N VAL A 57 -0.47 36.92 69.15
CA VAL A 57 -1.51 35.98 69.56
C VAL A 57 -2.45 36.67 70.56
N ARG A 58 -3.66 37.04 70.12
CA ARG A 58 -4.74 37.49 71.00
C ARG A 58 -5.79 36.40 71.13
N LYS A 59 -6.04 35.99 72.39
CA LYS A 59 -7.16 35.16 72.83
C LYS A 59 -8.47 35.71 72.25
N LEU A 60 -9.19 34.90 71.48
CA LEU A 60 -10.57 35.15 71.11
C LEU A 60 -11.47 34.03 71.62
N ARG A 61 -12.08 34.39 72.74
CA ARG A 61 -13.39 34.03 73.28
C ARG A 61 -14.23 33.12 72.37
N LEU A 62 -14.57 31.97 72.95
CA LEU A 62 -15.56 31.01 72.48
C LEU A 62 -16.95 31.68 72.49
N GLU A 63 -17.47 32.07 71.34
CA GLU A 63 -18.90 32.35 71.16
C GLU A 63 -19.42 31.75 69.85
N HIS A 64 -20.56 31.08 70.00
CA HIS A 64 -21.34 30.33 69.04
C HIS A 64 -21.50 31.02 67.68
N ALA A 65 -20.99 30.37 66.63
CA ALA A 65 -21.50 30.51 65.28
C ALA A 65 -21.76 29.10 64.74
N LEU A 66 -23.03 28.69 64.79
CA LEU A 66 -23.54 27.56 64.03
C LEU A 66 -23.40 27.90 62.54
N MET A 67 -22.25 27.60 61.94
CA MET A 67 -22.15 27.45 60.49
C MET A 67 -22.91 26.18 60.12
N PRO A 68 -24.01 26.23 59.36
CA PRO A 68 -24.49 25.03 58.71
C PRO A 68 -23.44 24.65 57.67
N TYR A 69 -22.68 23.59 57.95
CA TYR A 69 -21.94 22.89 56.91
C TYR A 69 -22.98 22.40 55.89
N ARG A 70 -23.17 23.15 54.80
CA ARG A 70 -23.86 22.66 53.62
C ARG A 70 -22.99 21.54 53.08
N ALA A 71 -23.27 20.32 53.51
CA ALA A 71 -22.77 19.12 52.88
C ALA A 71 -23.16 19.20 51.41
N GLY A 72 -22.21 19.56 50.55
CA GLY A 72 -22.37 19.46 49.12
C GLY A 72 -22.66 18.00 48.82
N ALA A 73 -23.92 17.68 48.51
CA ALA A 73 -24.30 16.38 48.02
C ALA A 73 -23.57 16.19 46.69
N THR A 74 -22.40 15.54 46.73
CA THR A 74 -21.80 14.95 45.54
C THR A 74 -22.78 13.90 45.06
N THR A 75 -23.63 14.28 44.10
CA THR A 75 -24.45 13.34 43.35
C THR A 75 -23.50 12.31 42.78
N ARG A 76 -23.47 11.12 43.40
CA ARG A 76 -22.79 9.95 42.89
C ARG A 76 -23.49 9.66 41.56
N GLN A 77 -22.95 10.17 40.45
CA GLN A 77 -23.40 9.73 39.15
C GLN A 77 -23.12 8.24 39.10
N ALA A 78 -24.18 7.45 39.20
CA ALA A 78 -24.10 6.01 39.04
C ALA A 78 -23.55 5.78 37.65
N GLN A 79 -22.32 5.29 37.56
CA GLN A 79 -21.80 4.80 36.29
C GLN A 79 -22.64 3.58 35.93
N SER A 80 -23.45 3.71 34.88
CA SER A 80 -24.26 2.61 34.37
C SER A 80 -23.32 1.53 33.83
N ALA A 81 -23.31 0.37 34.48
CA ALA A 81 -22.69 -0.83 33.93
C ALA A 81 -23.63 -1.44 32.87
N PHE A 82 -23.09 -1.79 31.71
CA PHE A 82 -23.82 -2.47 30.63
C PHE A 82 -24.47 -3.77 31.14
N SER A 83 -25.69 -4.06 30.69
CA SER A 83 -26.39 -5.31 31.03
C SER A 83 -25.78 -6.50 30.29
N PHE A 84 -25.78 -7.68 30.92
CA PHE A 84 -25.35 -8.93 30.26
C PHE A 84 -26.21 -9.24 29.02
N VAL A 85 -27.51 -8.92 29.08
CA VAL A 85 -28.44 -9.13 27.95
C VAL A 85 -28.12 -8.17 26.79
N GLU A 86 -27.67 -6.96 27.10
CA GLU A 86 -27.28 -5.97 26.09
C GLU A 86 -26.05 -6.45 25.32
N LEU A 87 -25.07 -6.98 26.03
CA LEU A 87 -23.90 -7.60 25.41
C LEU A 87 -24.27 -8.83 24.57
N MET A 88 -25.19 -9.68 25.04
CA MET A 88 -25.63 -10.86 24.30
C MET A 88 -26.30 -10.50 22.97
N MET A 89 -27.17 -9.49 22.97
CA MET A 89 -27.81 -9.03 21.73
C MET A 89 -26.80 -8.43 20.76
N VAL A 90 -25.84 -7.63 21.25
CA VAL A 90 -24.79 -7.02 20.42
C VAL A 90 -23.92 -8.10 19.76
N LEU A 91 -23.49 -9.10 20.52
CA LEU A 91 -22.70 -10.20 19.97
C LEU A 91 -23.50 -11.05 18.98
N ALA A 92 -24.80 -11.26 19.23
CA ALA A 92 -25.67 -11.97 18.29
C ALA A 92 -25.76 -11.24 16.94
N VAL A 93 -25.97 -9.91 16.94
CA VAL A 93 -26.03 -9.11 15.71
C VAL A 93 -24.68 -9.09 14.99
N ILE A 94 -23.57 -8.88 15.71
CA ILE A 94 -22.23 -8.89 15.12
C ILE A 94 -21.90 -10.26 14.52
N GLY A 95 -22.31 -11.35 15.17
CA GLY A 95 -22.12 -12.72 14.67
C GLY A 95 -22.84 -12.94 13.34
N ILE A 96 -24.09 -12.49 13.21
CA ILE A 96 -24.88 -12.60 11.98
C ILE A 96 -24.22 -11.80 10.85
N ILE A 97 -23.82 -10.55 11.12
CA ILE A 97 -23.16 -9.70 10.11
C ILE A 97 -21.81 -10.31 9.72
N GLY A 98 -21.01 -10.76 10.68
CA GLY A 98 -19.69 -11.34 10.46
C GLY A 98 -19.73 -12.58 9.57
N ALA A 99 -20.72 -13.45 9.75
CA ALA A 99 -20.89 -14.67 8.94
C ALA A 99 -21.08 -14.37 7.44
N LEU A 100 -21.76 -13.27 7.09
CA LEU A 100 -22.01 -12.87 5.70
C LEU A 100 -20.91 -11.97 5.15
N ALA A 101 -20.41 -11.04 5.95
CA ALA A 101 -19.45 -10.03 5.51
C ALA A 101 -18.03 -10.59 5.34
N TYR A 102 -17.60 -11.50 6.23
CA TYR A 102 -16.24 -12.03 6.23
C TYR A 102 -15.82 -12.74 4.93
N PRO A 103 -16.58 -13.72 4.38
CA PRO A 103 -16.17 -14.38 3.15
C PRO A 103 -16.08 -13.40 1.97
N SER A 104 -17.03 -12.46 1.87
CA SER A 104 -17.01 -11.44 0.81
C SER A 104 -15.78 -10.52 0.89
N TYR A 105 -15.31 -10.19 2.10
CA TYR A 105 -14.11 -9.37 2.28
C TYR A 105 -12.84 -10.12 1.87
N VAL A 106 -12.73 -11.39 2.23
CA VAL A 106 -11.58 -12.23 1.84
C VAL A 106 -11.49 -12.34 0.31
N ASP A 107 -12.63 -12.53 -0.37
CA ASP A 107 -12.66 -12.59 -1.84
C ASP A 107 -12.31 -11.25 -2.51
N TYR A 108 -12.68 -10.13 -1.91
CA TYR A 108 -12.24 -8.80 -2.36
C TYR A 108 -10.71 -8.67 -2.31
N ILE A 109 -10.08 -9.09 -1.20
CA ILE A 109 -8.63 -9.07 -1.06
C ILE A 109 -7.96 -10.02 -2.05
N ARG A 110 -8.51 -11.23 -2.27
CA ARG A 110 -8.01 -12.16 -3.30
C ARG A 110 -8.07 -11.53 -4.69
N LYS A 111 -9.16 -10.85 -5.04
CA LYS A 111 -9.28 -10.14 -6.31
C LYS A 111 -8.21 -9.06 -6.47
N SER A 112 -7.91 -8.31 -5.41
CA SER A 112 -6.81 -7.35 -5.41
C SER A 112 -5.45 -8.02 -5.66
N LYS A 113 -5.21 -9.17 -5.02
CA LYS A 113 -3.97 -9.96 -5.20
C LYS A 113 -3.86 -10.56 -6.60
N ARG A 114 -4.97 -10.95 -7.25
CA ARG A 114 -4.95 -11.40 -8.67
C ARG A 114 -4.40 -10.31 -9.60
N THR A 115 -4.69 -9.04 -9.33
CA THR A 115 -4.13 -7.91 -10.10
C THR A 115 -2.61 -7.87 -9.98
N VAL A 116 -2.05 -8.19 -8.80
CA VAL A 116 -0.60 -8.29 -8.59
C VAL A 116 0.02 -9.36 -9.49
N ALA A 117 -0.60 -10.54 -9.61
CA ALA A 117 -0.10 -11.60 -10.50
C ALA A 117 -0.04 -11.12 -11.96
N LYS A 118 -1.11 -10.48 -12.44
CA LYS A 118 -1.17 -9.96 -13.81
C LYS A 118 -0.11 -8.90 -14.07
N SER A 119 0.04 -7.93 -13.16
CA SER A 119 1.04 -6.88 -13.32
C SER A 119 2.46 -7.45 -13.27
N ALA A 120 2.72 -8.41 -12.37
CA ALA A 120 4.01 -9.08 -12.27
C ALA A 120 4.37 -9.84 -13.55
N LEU A 121 3.42 -10.58 -14.13
CA LEU A 121 3.63 -11.29 -15.40
C LEU A 121 3.93 -10.33 -16.55
N LEU A 122 3.20 -9.23 -16.65
CA LEU A 122 3.45 -8.21 -17.69
C LEU A 122 4.79 -7.50 -17.50
N GLU A 123 5.18 -7.21 -16.27
CA GLU A 123 6.47 -6.60 -15.96
C GLU A 123 7.63 -7.55 -16.32
N VAL A 124 7.54 -8.81 -15.90
CA VAL A 124 8.56 -9.83 -16.21
C VAL A 124 8.62 -10.06 -17.72
N ALA A 125 7.49 -10.11 -18.44
CA ALA A 125 7.46 -10.23 -19.89
C ALA A 125 8.18 -9.04 -20.57
N ALA A 126 7.91 -7.81 -20.13
CA ALA A 126 8.60 -6.64 -20.67
C ALA A 126 10.12 -6.70 -20.45
N ARG A 127 10.56 -7.22 -19.30
CA ARG A 127 11.99 -7.43 -19.00
C ARG A 127 12.60 -8.58 -19.81
N GLN A 128 11.82 -9.63 -20.12
CA GLN A 128 12.26 -10.70 -21.02
C GLN A 128 12.51 -10.15 -22.43
N GLU A 129 11.62 -9.31 -22.96
CA GLU A 129 11.83 -8.68 -24.27
C GLU A 129 13.07 -7.77 -24.27
N ALA A 130 13.25 -6.96 -23.23
CA ALA A 130 14.46 -6.15 -23.07
C ALA A 130 15.72 -7.03 -23.06
N TYR A 131 15.72 -8.11 -22.30
CA TYR A 131 16.83 -9.06 -22.24
C TYR A 131 17.10 -9.73 -23.60
N TYR A 132 16.05 -10.05 -24.35
CA TYR A 132 16.16 -10.63 -25.70
C TYR A 132 16.79 -9.65 -26.69
N PHE A 133 16.48 -8.36 -26.62
CA PHE A 133 17.12 -7.36 -27.49
C PHE A 133 18.64 -7.32 -27.29
N ASP A 134 19.12 -7.50 -26.06
CA ASP A 134 20.54 -7.46 -25.74
C ASP A 134 21.26 -8.80 -25.98
N ASN A 135 20.60 -9.92 -25.70
CA ASN A 135 21.23 -11.25 -25.63
C ASN A 135 20.78 -12.21 -26.75
N ARG A 136 19.77 -11.85 -27.54
CA ARG A 136 19.13 -12.67 -28.60
C ARG A 136 18.56 -14.00 -28.13
N GLN A 137 18.36 -14.15 -26.83
CA GLN A 137 17.75 -15.32 -26.20
C GLN A 137 16.94 -14.85 -24.99
N TYR A 138 15.89 -15.59 -24.65
CA TYR A 138 15.19 -15.41 -23.38
C TYR A 138 15.93 -16.16 -22.27
N THR A 139 15.61 -15.88 -21.01
CA THR A 139 16.22 -16.59 -19.86
C THR A 139 15.18 -17.14 -18.91
N SER A 140 15.42 -18.34 -18.39
CA SER A 140 14.64 -18.91 -17.27
C SER A 140 15.10 -18.37 -15.92
N ASP A 141 16.30 -17.79 -15.84
CA ASP A 141 16.83 -17.18 -14.63
C ASP A 141 16.43 -15.70 -14.55
N LEU A 142 15.50 -15.40 -13.64
CA LEU A 142 14.99 -14.05 -13.43
C LEU A 142 15.99 -13.12 -12.70
N THR A 143 17.06 -13.65 -12.12
CA THR A 143 18.10 -12.80 -11.52
C THR A 143 18.84 -11.98 -12.59
N LEU A 144 18.96 -12.53 -13.81
CA LEU A 144 19.48 -11.81 -14.98
C LEU A 144 18.56 -10.69 -15.45
N LEU A 145 17.29 -10.70 -15.04
CA LEU A 145 16.30 -9.63 -15.28
C LEU A 145 16.26 -8.61 -14.13
N ASN A 146 17.27 -8.62 -13.24
CA ASN A 146 17.36 -7.75 -12.08
C ASN A 146 16.21 -7.98 -11.07
N TYR A 147 15.85 -9.25 -10.86
CA TYR A 147 15.06 -9.68 -9.71
C TYR A 147 15.97 -10.25 -8.62
N PRO A 148 15.59 -10.14 -7.34
CA PRO A 148 16.39 -10.63 -6.23
C PRO A 148 16.45 -12.17 -6.14
N SER A 149 15.58 -12.87 -6.85
CA SER A 149 15.47 -14.33 -6.83
C SER A 149 14.87 -14.88 -8.13
N SER A 150 15.12 -16.18 -8.38
CA SER A 150 14.45 -16.97 -9.41
C SER A 150 13.96 -18.28 -8.78
N PRO A 151 12.65 -18.54 -8.68
CA PRO A 151 11.52 -17.70 -9.09
C PRO A 151 11.48 -16.34 -8.38
N ALA A 152 10.93 -15.32 -9.05
CA ALA A 152 10.79 -13.98 -8.50
C ALA A 152 9.59 -13.93 -7.54
N GLU A 153 9.79 -13.42 -6.34
CA GLU A 153 8.75 -13.29 -5.32
C GLU A 153 8.07 -11.91 -5.38
N PHE A 154 6.73 -11.86 -5.31
CA PHE A 154 5.98 -10.60 -5.32
C PHE A 154 5.08 -10.46 -4.09
N GLY A 155 5.17 -9.30 -3.45
CA GLY A 155 4.37 -8.93 -2.27
C GLY A 155 2.97 -8.42 -2.61
N SER A 156 2.14 -8.21 -1.59
CA SER A 156 0.76 -7.71 -1.75
C SER A 156 0.67 -6.31 -2.38
N ASN A 157 1.76 -5.55 -2.33
CA ASN A 157 1.92 -4.24 -2.98
C ASN A 157 2.42 -4.34 -4.44
N GLY A 158 2.63 -5.55 -4.97
CA GLY A 158 3.13 -5.78 -6.32
C GLY A 158 4.63 -5.50 -6.52
N GLN A 159 5.39 -5.29 -5.44
CA GLN A 159 6.84 -5.13 -5.51
C GLN A 159 7.52 -6.51 -5.46
N ALA A 160 8.65 -6.64 -6.16
CA ALA A 160 9.53 -7.79 -6.01
C ALA A 160 10.13 -7.82 -4.60
N LEU A 161 10.22 -9.01 -4.01
CA LEU A 161 10.71 -9.24 -2.66
C LEU A 161 11.96 -10.10 -2.67
N SER A 162 12.82 -9.92 -1.66
CA SER A 162 13.87 -10.88 -1.37
C SER A 162 13.29 -12.26 -1.01
N PRO A 163 14.03 -13.36 -1.21
CA PRO A 163 13.59 -14.70 -0.88
C PRO A 163 12.99 -14.82 0.53
N GLY A 164 11.82 -15.47 0.65
CA GLY A 164 11.14 -15.68 1.92
C GLY A 164 10.42 -14.44 2.47
N GLY A 165 10.20 -13.41 1.65
CA GLY A 165 9.60 -12.12 2.06
C GLY A 165 8.09 -12.14 2.33
N GLY A 166 7.45 -13.31 2.35
CA GLY A 166 5.99 -13.43 2.47
C GLY A 166 5.26 -13.09 1.17
N ALA A 167 5.75 -13.64 0.05
CA ALA A 167 5.15 -13.46 -1.26
C ALA A 167 3.67 -13.87 -1.30
N VAL A 168 2.87 -13.17 -2.10
CA VAL A 168 1.51 -13.59 -2.48
C VAL A 168 1.51 -14.34 -3.81
N TYR A 169 2.50 -14.10 -4.66
CA TYR A 169 2.75 -14.84 -5.89
C TYR A 169 4.24 -15.01 -6.10
N THR A 170 4.63 -16.16 -6.67
CA THR A 170 5.96 -16.39 -7.23
C THR A 170 5.85 -16.52 -8.74
N VAL A 171 6.72 -15.84 -9.48
CA VAL A 171 6.78 -15.91 -10.95
C VAL A 171 8.00 -16.70 -11.37
N ALA A 172 7.78 -17.77 -12.13
CA ALA A 172 8.83 -18.55 -12.77
C ALA A 172 8.78 -18.35 -14.29
N ALA A 173 9.94 -18.40 -14.93
CA ALA A 173 10.07 -18.37 -16.38
C ALA A 173 10.56 -19.71 -16.90
N GLN A 174 9.93 -20.21 -17.95
CA GLN A 174 10.41 -21.31 -18.77
C GLN A 174 10.65 -20.78 -20.18
N VAL A 175 11.77 -21.16 -20.79
CA VAL A 175 12.17 -20.69 -22.13
C VAL A 175 12.27 -21.86 -23.10
N ASP A 176 12.12 -21.56 -24.38
CA ASP A 176 12.27 -22.50 -25.49
C ASP A 176 11.45 -23.80 -25.29
N VAL A 177 10.26 -23.64 -24.72
CA VAL A 177 9.35 -24.76 -24.44
C VAL A 177 8.77 -25.33 -25.73
N SER A 178 8.53 -26.65 -25.73
CA SER A 178 7.85 -27.32 -26.82
C SER A 178 6.44 -26.73 -27.00
N GLY A 179 6.15 -26.21 -28.20
CA GLY A 179 4.87 -25.55 -28.50
C GLY A 179 5.00 -24.17 -29.15
N CYS A 180 6.21 -23.58 -29.16
CA CYS A 180 6.45 -22.25 -29.72
C CYS A 180 6.83 -22.20 -31.21
N GLY A 181 6.51 -23.25 -31.97
CA GLY A 181 6.73 -23.26 -33.42
C GLY A 181 8.19 -23.14 -33.88
N GLY A 182 9.16 -23.41 -33.00
CA GLY A 182 10.59 -23.37 -33.31
C GLY A 182 11.25 -21.98 -33.20
N ALA A 183 10.50 -20.95 -32.82
CA ALA A 183 11.06 -19.64 -32.47
C ALA A 183 11.40 -19.57 -30.96
N PRO A 184 12.39 -18.74 -30.56
CA PRO A 184 12.64 -18.47 -29.15
C PRO A 184 11.38 -17.94 -28.49
N CYS A 185 11.05 -18.49 -27.32
CA CYS A 185 9.84 -18.11 -26.61
C CYS A 185 10.00 -18.25 -25.11
N PHE A 186 9.04 -17.71 -24.39
CA PHE A 186 8.94 -17.94 -22.95
C PHE A 186 7.50 -18.20 -22.52
N VAL A 187 7.39 -18.86 -21.38
CA VAL A 187 6.16 -19.04 -20.61
C VAL A 187 6.44 -18.57 -19.19
N LEU A 188 5.68 -17.58 -18.75
CA LEU A 188 5.73 -17.07 -17.38
C LEU A 188 4.56 -17.64 -16.60
N THR A 189 4.84 -18.20 -15.43
CA THR A 189 3.82 -18.77 -14.55
C THR A 189 3.88 -18.10 -13.19
N ALA A 190 2.82 -17.39 -12.82
CA ALA A 190 2.60 -16.82 -11.49
C ALA A 190 1.80 -17.80 -10.63
N THR A 191 2.45 -18.37 -9.63
CA THR A 191 1.87 -19.35 -8.71
C THR A 191 1.48 -18.68 -7.40
N PRO A 192 0.21 -18.81 -6.94
CA PRO A 192 -0.24 -18.19 -5.69
C PRO A 192 0.46 -18.78 -4.47
N GLN A 193 0.72 -17.94 -3.47
CA GLN A 193 1.41 -18.27 -2.23
C GLN A 193 0.58 -17.86 -1.00
N GLY A 194 0.85 -18.49 0.15
CA GLY A 194 0.15 -18.19 1.42
C GLY A 194 -1.37 -18.27 1.29
N ASP A 195 -2.10 -17.30 1.85
CA ASP A 195 -3.57 -17.23 1.80
C ASP A 195 -4.14 -17.18 0.37
N GLN A 196 -3.33 -16.74 -0.60
CA GLN A 196 -3.75 -16.68 -1.99
C GLN A 196 -3.83 -18.09 -2.61
N ALA A 197 -3.13 -19.08 -2.06
CA ALA A 197 -3.22 -20.47 -2.51
C ALA A 197 -4.63 -21.06 -2.32
N ALA A 198 -5.44 -20.49 -1.43
CA ALA A 198 -6.83 -20.87 -1.25
C ALA A 198 -7.76 -20.34 -2.37
N ASP A 199 -7.25 -19.55 -3.31
CA ASP A 199 -7.98 -19.07 -4.48
C ASP A 199 -8.01 -20.11 -5.61
N THR A 200 -8.78 -21.18 -5.40
CA THR A 200 -8.90 -22.30 -6.35
C THR A 200 -9.69 -21.96 -7.61
N ALA A 201 -10.44 -20.85 -7.61
CA ALA A 201 -11.23 -20.41 -8.76
C ALA A 201 -10.36 -19.98 -9.95
N CYS A 202 -9.23 -19.32 -9.67
CA CYS A 202 -8.27 -18.90 -10.69
C CYS A 202 -6.93 -19.66 -10.62
N GLY A 203 -6.45 -20.02 -9.43
CA GLY A 203 -5.17 -20.71 -9.28
C GLY A 203 -3.99 -19.91 -9.86
N SER A 204 -3.14 -20.59 -10.64
CA SER A 204 -1.95 -19.99 -11.26
C SER A 204 -2.28 -19.24 -12.54
N TYR A 205 -1.60 -18.12 -12.76
CA TYR A 205 -1.71 -17.32 -13.97
C TYR A 205 -0.52 -17.62 -14.89
N VAL A 206 -0.78 -17.77 -16.18
CA VAL A 206 0.23 -18.04 -17.20
C VAL A 206 0.15 -16.99 -18.28
N LEU A 207 1.31 -16.49 -18.71
CA LEU A 207 1.47 -15.59 -19.85
C LEU A 207 2.54 -16.15 -20.79
N HIS A 208 2.16 -16.38 -22.03
CA HIS A 208 3.07 -16.81 -23.09
C HIS A 208 3.61 -15.59 -23.85
N SER A 209 4.75 -15.75 -24.53
CA SER A 209 5.36 -14.69 -25.36
C SER A 209 4.48 -14.25 -26.54
N ASP A 210 3.57 -15.10 -27.01
CA ASP A 210 2.56 -14.75 -28.04
C ASP A 210 1.37 -13.94 -27.50
N GLY A 211 1.36 -13.67 -26.19
CA GLY A 211 0.29 -12.94 -25.50
C GLY A 211 -0.90 -13.80 -25.08
N SER A 212 -0.90 -15.10 -25.36
CA SER A 212 -1.91 -16.02 -24.84
C SER A 212 -1.80 -16.15 -23.32
N ARG A 213 -2.96 -16.32 -22.67
CA ARG A 213 -3.13 -16.19 -21.22
C ARG A 213 -3.95 -17.36 -20.68
N ALA A 214 -3.57 -17.87 -19.51
CA ALA A 214 -4.35 -18.87 -18.76
C ALA A 214 -4.43 -18.49 -17.28
N PRO A 215 -5.52 -18.77 -16.56
CA PRO A 215 -6.67 -19.58 -16.98
C PRO A 215 -7.70 -18.81 -17.83
N ALA A 216 -8.40 -19.49 -18.73
CA ALA A 216 -9.48 -18.88 -19.52
C ALA A 216 -10.80 -18.69 -18.73
N THR A 217 -10.80 -18.99 -17.43
CA THR A 217 -11.96 -18.86 -16.55
C THR A 217 -12.44 -17.42 -16.46
N ALA A 218 -13.75 -17.21 -16.59
CA ALA A 218 -14.37 -15.88 -16.53
C ALA A 218 -14.04 -15.16 -15.22
N GLY A 219 -13.59 -13.91 -15.32
CA GLY A 219 -13.24 -13.08 -14.17
C GLY A 219 -11.85 -13.31 -13.58
N CYS A 220 -11.03 -14.20 -14.17
CA CYS A 220 -9.63 -14.36 -13.81
C CYS A 220 -8.74 -13.38 -14.55
N TRP A 221 -8.64 -13.42 -15.89
CA TRP A 221 -7.89 -12.46 -16.71
C TRP A 221 -8.67 -11.19 -17.04
#